data_AF-A0A927B0Y6-F1
#
_entry.id   AF-A0A927B0Y6-F1
#
_cell.length_a   1.000
_cell.length_b   1.000
_cell.length_c   1.000
_cell.angle_alpha   90.00
_cell.angle_beta   90.00
_cell.angle_gamma   90.00
#
_symmetry.space_group_name_H-M   'P 1'
#
loop_
_entity.id
_entity.type
_entity.pdbx_description
1 polymer ?
#
loop_
_entity_poly.entity_id
_entity_poly.type
_entity_poly.pdbx_seq_one_letter_code
_entity_poly.pdbx_strand_id
1 'polypeptide(L)'
;MRNALAFLLIWLLAPCTLLLAQSLVSNGQREIVFRSVNVIPMDRERVLENQTVVVKNGRITALGNEGSVKFGNDALVVDAKGKYLTPGWAEIHAHVPPIDDIEPMKEVLTLYLVNGITTIRGMLGHPKHLELRSKINSGEILGPHFYATGPSFNGQTVKTAERGAEMVREQKAAGYDFLKLHPGLTNVTFPAIAKTAKEVGIPFVGHVSFNVGVWRAIDAGYSSIDHLDGFIEAIVPRSDTLAEQETGLFGSWIAYRADESQILKLVKGLRDKHIRVVPTQALAERWLSPLPADAFASAPEFKYMKPEQITSWVNAKNSYNNNPNFSKEHAEKLIQIRRKLILACQKNGVDILLGSDAPQVLNVPGFSIHHEMKYMVDAGLTPYETLRTGTVNVASYLNKPDWGTIKTGNVSDLVLLSGNPLKDIGQTRNIEGVMIGTNWLPKDYIQSELKKLEKK
;
A
#
# COMPACT_ATOMS: atom_id res chain seq x y z
N MET A 1 -48.11 -10.22 69.51
CA MET A 1 -48.55 -10.73 68.19
C MET A 1 -48.87 -9.50 67.36
N ARG A 2 -48.22 -9.14 66.25
CA ARG A 2 -47.54 -9.91 65.21
C ARG A 2 -46.64 -8.92 64.44
N ASN A 3 -45.44 -9.36 64.08
CA ASN A 3 -44.39 -8.63 63.38
C ASN A 3 -44.78 -8.28 61.93
N ALA A 4 -44.27 -7.16 61.41
CA ALA A 4 -44.06 -6.98 59.98
C ALA A 4 -42.67 -6.36 59.74
N LEU A 5 -41.80 -7.16 59.13
CA LEU A 5 -40.42 -6.86 58.76
C LEU A 5 -40.35 -5.75 57.71
N ALA A 6 -39.45 -4.78 57.90
CA ALA A 6 -38.95 -3.91 56.85
C ALA A 6 -37.68 -4.53 56.25
N PHE A 7 -37.73 -4.94 54.97
CA PHE A 7 -36.57 -5.34 54.19
C PHE A 7 -35.81 -4.11 53.72
N LEU A 8 -34.56 -3.95 54.17
CA LEU A 8 -33.60 -3.01 53.61
C LEU A 8 -32.83 -3.71 52.48
N LEU A 9 -33.11 -3.35 51.22
CA LEU A 9 -32.32 -3.80 50.07
C LEU A 9 -31.07 -2.92 49.96
N ILE A 10 -29.91 -3.46 50.33
CA ILE A 10 -28.61 -2.85 50.07
C ILE A 10 -28.23 -3.16 48.61
N TRP A 11 -28.27 -2.15 47.75
CA TRP A 11 -27.70 -2.23 46.40
C TRP A 11 -26.19 -2.05 46.47
N LEU A 12 -25.45 -3.16 46.30
CA LEU A 12 -24.02 -3.16 46.00
C LEU A 12 -23.81 -2.64 44.57
N LEU A 13 -23.51 -1.34 44.43
CA LEU A 13 -22.99 -0.76 43.19
C LEU A 13 -21.53 -1.19 43.01
N ALA A 14 -21.30 -2.22 42.20
CA ALA A 14 -19.98 -2.50 41.66
C ALA A 14 -19.60 -1.41 40.64
N PRO A 15 -18.40 -0.81 40.70
CA PRO A 15 -18.00 0.18 39.72
C PRO A 15 -17.71 -0.52 38.40
N CYS A 16 -18.66 -0.41 37.47
CA CYS A 16 -18.45 -0.73 36.06
C CYS A 16 -17.53 0.33 35.48
N THR A 17 -16.22 0.06 35.42
CA THR A 17 -15.27 0.91 34.70
C THR A 17 -15.56 0.77 33.21
N LEU A 18 -16.43 1.65 32.70
CA LEU A 18 -16.49 1.97 31.28
C LEU A 18 -15.09 2.40 30.84
N LEU A 19 -14.39 1.55 30.10
CA LEU A 19 -13.27 1.98 29.27
C LEU A 19 -13.85 2.96 28.25
N LEU A 20 -13.79 4.25 28.58
CA LEU A 20 -13.93 5.31 27.58
C LEU A 20 -12.77 5.13 26.61
N ALA A 21 -13.08 4.71 25.38
CA ALA A 21 -12.11 4.69 24.30
C ALA A 21 -11.49 6.09 24.22
N GLN A 22 -10.16 6.17 24.36
CA GLN A 22 -9.47 7.46 24.25
C GLN A 22 -9.77 8.05 22.87
N SER A 23 -10.33 9.26 22.86
CA SER A 23 -10.61 10.01 21.64
C SER A 23 -9.32 10.32 20.88
N LEU A 24 -9.46 10.56 19.56
CA LEU A 24 -8.37 11.08 18.73
C LEU A 24 -7.71 12.28 19.42
N VAL A 25 -6.38 12.23 19.59
CA VAL A 25 -5.63 13.34 20.15
C VAL A 25 -4.94 14.08 19.02
N SER A 26 -5.26 15.37 18.87
CA SER A 26 -4.60 16.25 17.90
C SER A 26 -3.37 16.94 18.51
N ASN A 27 -2.22 16.82 17.85
CA ASN A 27 -0.98 17.53 18.17
C ASN A 27 -1.00 19.03 17.79
N GLY A 28 -2.12 19.52 17.24
CA GLY A 28 -2.34 20.95 16.99
C GLY A 28 -2.65 21.72 18.28
N GLN A 29 -3.12 21.03 19.32
CA GLN A 29 -3.51 21.64 20.59
C GLN A 29 -2.43 21.52 21.67
N ARG A 30 -1.65 20.44 21.64
CA ARG A 30 -0.54 20.17 22.58
C ARG A 30 0.50 19.26 21.93
N GLU A 31 1.70 19.20 22.50
CA GLU A 31 2.74 18.29 22.03
C GLU A 31 2.37 16.83 22.26
N ILE A 32 2.80 15.94 21.36
CA ILE A 32 2.78 14.49 21.55
C ILE A 32 4.23 14.02 21.64
N VAL A 33 4.54 13.25 22.68
CA VAL A 33 5.89 12.85 23.03
C VAL A 33 5.96 11.33 23.15
N PHE A 34 6.74 10.70 22.27
CA PHE A 34 7.07 9.28 22.39
C PHE A 34 8.33 9.16 23.24
N ARG A 35 8.21 8.60 24.44
CA ARG A 35 9.31 8.49 25.41
C ARG A 35 9.87 7.07 25.47
N SER A 36 11.19 6.95 25.65
CA SER A 36 11.92 5.68 25.78
C SER A 36 11.74 4.75 24.57
N VAL A 37 11.54 5.32 23.38
CA VAL A 37 11.23 4.55 22.16
C VAL A 37 12.49 4.18 21.38
N ASN A 38 12.48 3.02 20.73
CA ASN A 38 13.50 2.66 19.75
C ASN A 38 13.10 3.25 18.39
N VAL A 39 13.89 4.14 17.80
CA VAL A 39 13.55 4.78 16.52
C VAL A 39 14.28 4.06 15.39
N ILE A 40 13.55 3.70 14.33
CA ILE A 40 14.10 3.27 13.05
C ILE A 40 13.99 4.48 12.11
N PRO A 41 15.07 5.28 11.95
CA PRO A 41 14.94 6.59 11.32
C PRO A 41 14.75 6.53 9.80
N MET A 42 15.05 5.37 9.21
CA MET A 42 15.10 5.13 7.76
C MET A 42 16.13 5.97 7.00
N ASP A 43 17.09 6.60 7.68
CA ASP A 43 18.23 7.30 7.06
C ASP A 43 19.36 6.34 6.65
N ARG A 44 19.55 5.28 7.43
CA ARG A 44 20.38 4.10 7.14
C ARG A 44 19.87 2.92 7.96
N GLU A 45 20.40 1.72 7.73
CA GLU A 45 20.05 0.53 8.49
C GLU A 45 20.58 0.62 9.92
N ARG A 46 19.73 1.06 10.86
CA ARG A 46 20.05 1.18 12.28
C ARG A 46 18.80 1.29 13.15
N VAL A 47 19.00 1.08 14.44
CA VAL A 47 18.05 1.43 15.50
C VAL A 47 18.70 2.47 16.42
N LEU A 48 17.99 3.55 16.72
CA LEU A 48 18.34 4.50 17.78
C LEU A 48 17.57 4.10 19.03
N GLU A 49 18.26 3.56 20.03
CA GLU A 49 17.63 3.07 21.25
C GLU A 49 17.31 4.19 22.24
N ASN A 50 16.26 4.01 23.05
CA ASN A 50 15.90 4.88 24.17
C ASN A 50 15.83 6.38 23.83
N GLN A 51 15.13 6.71 22.75
CA GLN A 51 14.94 8.09 22.30
C GLN A 51 13.68 8.72 22.88
N THR A 52 13.65 10.05 22.85
CA THR A 52 12.47 10.88 23.00
C THR A 52 12.19 11.58 21.66
N VAL A 53 10.99 11.42 21.14
CA VAL A 53 10.51 12.08 19.90
C VAL A 53 9.36 13.01 20.26
N VAL A 54 9.51 14.29 19.93
CA VAL A 54 8.50 15.32 20.18
C VAL A 54 7.88 15.73 18.85
N VAL A 55 6.55 15.79 18.84
CA VAL A 55 5.74 16.08 17.66
C VAL A 55 4.76 17.20 17.99
N LYS A 56 4.66 18.19 17.08
CA LYS A 56 3.73 19.32 17.19
C LYS A 56 3.35 19.82 15.80
N ASN A 57 2.08 20.20 15.61
CA ASN A 57 1.57 20.75 14.35
C ASN A 57 1.95 19.92 13.11
N GLY A 58 1.81 18.60 13.23
CA GLY A 58 2.10 17.66 12.14
C GLY A 58 3.58 17.45 11.80
N ARG A 59 4.51 17.92 12.65
CA ARG A 59 5.95 17.78 12.42
C ARG A 59 6.70 17.27 13.65
N ILE A 60 7.81 16.59 13.39
CA ILE A 60 8.79 16.21 14.41
C ILE A 60 9.61 17.45 14.78
N THR A 61 9.45 17.95 16.00
CA THR A 61 10.14 19.16 16.50
C THR A 61 11.43 18.82 17.23
N ALA A 62 11.54 17.63 17.83
CA ALA A 62 12.77 17.18 18.48
C ALA A 62 12.89 15.65 18.44
N LEU A 63 14.15 15.18 18.37
CA LEU A 63 14.56 13.78 18.49
C LEU A 63 15.90 13.76 19.22
N GLY A 64 16.03 12.93 20.25
CA GLY A 64 17.29 12.76 20.98
C GLY A 64 17.18 11.74 22.10
N ASN A 65 18.30 11.49 22.78
CA ASN A 65 18.37 10.54 23.89
C ASN A 65 17.39 10.92 25.01
N GLU A 66 16.85 9.93 25.71
CA GLU A 66 16.01 10.17 26.88
C GLU A 66 16.70 11.10 27.90
N GLY A 67 15.95 12.08 28.41
CA GLY A 67 16.44 13.11 29.34
C GLY A 67 17.15 14.30 28.68
N SER A 68 17.58 14.18 27.41
CA SER A 68 18.21 15.28 26.68
C SER A 68 17.22 16.21 25.96
N VAL A 69 16.03 15.69 25.65
CA VAL A 69 14.97 16.43 24.95
C VAL A 69 13.97 17.00 25.97
N LYS A 70 13.72 18.31 25.88
CA LYS A 70 12.69 19.00 26.65
C LYS A 70 11.40 19.10 25.84
N PHE A 71 10.26 19.05 26.53
CA PHE A 71 8.92 19.21 25.97
C PHE A 71 8.02 19.90 27.01
N GLY A 72 6.88 20.42 26.57
CA GLY A 72 5.93 21.14 27.41
C GLY A 72 5.32 20.27 28.51
N ASN A 73 5.02 20.88 29.66
CA ASN A 73 4.40 20.18 30.79
C ASN A 73 2.98 19.66 30.49
N ASP A 74 2.32 20.22 29.47
CA ASP A 74 0.98 19.86 29.01
C ASP A 74 0.98 18.77 27.92
N ALA A 75 2.16 18.31 27.50
CA ALA A 75 2.31 17.32 26.45
C ALA A 75 1.59 15.99 26.77
N LEU A 76 1.02 15.36 25.73
CA LEU A 76 0.64 13.96 25.80
C LEU A 76 1.91 13.10 25.73
N VAL A 77 2.25 12.44 26.83
CA VAL A 77 3.39 11.51 26.88
C VAL A 77 2.90 10.08 26.62
N VAL A 78 3.41 9.47 25.56
CA VAL A 78 3.25 8.06 25.22
C VAL A 78 4.48 7.30 25.71
N ASP A 79 4.30 6.44 26.71
CA ASP A 79 5.34 5.49 27.13
C ASP A 79 5.53 4.42 26.05
N ALA A 80 6.67 4.46 25.41
CA ALA A 80 7.03 3.60 24.30
C ALA A 80 8.28 2.75 24.62
N LYS A 81 8.56 2.50 25.91
CA LYS A 81 9.63 1.61 26.33
C LYS A 81 9.54 0.24 25.66
N GLY A 82 10.62 -0.17 25.00
CA GLY A 82 10.72 -1.44 24.28
C GLY A 82 9.99 -1.50 22.94
N LYS A 83 9.22 -0.46 22.59
CA LYS A 83 8.51 -0.33 21.31
C LYS A 83 9.40 0.29 20.25
N TYR A 84 8.98 0.19 18.99
CA TYR A 84 9.73 0.65 17.82
C TYR A 84 8.92 1.67 17.03
N LEU A 85 9.49 2.84 16.75
CA LEU A 85 8.88 3.90 15.96
C LEU A 85 9.47 3.89 14.55
N THR A 86 8.62 3.87 13.54
CA THR A 86 8.98 3.90 12.11
C THR A 86 8.20 5.00 11.38
N PRO A 87 8.66 5.50 10.23
CA PRO A 87 7.81 6.32 9.37
C PRO A 87 6.54 5.57 8.95
N GLY A 88 5.47 6.31 8.72
CA GLY A 88 4.26 5.79 8.10
C GLY A 88 4.55 5.15 6.74
N TRP A 89 3.87 4.04 6.44
CA TRP A 89 4.04 3.36 5.17
C TRP A 89 3.10 3.90 4.11
N ALA A 90 3.48 3.68 2.86
CA ALA A 90 2.67 3.99 1.70
C ALA A 90 2.20 2.71 0.97
N GLU A 91 1.00 2.77 0.40
CA GLU A 91 0.44 1.78 -0.53
C GLU A 91 0.23 2.46 -1.89
N ILE A 92 1.14 2.20 -2.83
CA ILE A 92 1.20 2.87 -4.13
C ILE A 92 0.35 2.16 -5.20
N HIS A 93 -0.41 1.15 -4.79
CA HIS A 93 -1.43 0.45 -5.56
C HIS A 93 -2.67 0.13 -4.71
N ALA A 94 -3.35 1.18 -4.25
CA ALA A 94 -4.62 1.03 -3.55
C ALA A 94 -5.79 1.07 -4.54
N HIS A 95 -6.83 0.29 -4.26
CA HIS A 95 -8.15 0.45 -4.82
C HIS A 95 -9.07 1.08 -3.78
N VAL A 96 -9.49 2.31 -4.05
CA VAL A 96 -10.61 2.96 -3.36
C VAL A 96 -11.82 2.79 -4.26
N PRO A 97 -13.00 2.36 -3.74
CA PRO A 97 -14.19 2.11 -4.56
C PRO A 97 -14.49 3.27 -5.51
N PRO A 98 -14.59 3.04 -6.83
CA PRO A 98 -14.84 4.10 -7.81
C PRO A 98 -16.34 4.36 -7.97
N ILE A 99 -16.99 4.78 -6.90
CA ILE A 99 -18.44 4.97 -6.82
C ILE A 99 -18.79 6.42 -6.40
N ASP A 100 -20.07 6.77 -6.41
CA ASP A 100 -20.50 8.09 -5.96
C ASP A 100 -20.58 8.24 -4.43
N ASP A 101 -20.76 7.13 -3.72
CA ASP A 101 -20.89 7.10 -2.27
C ASP A 101 -19.53 7.09 -1.57
N ILE A 102 -19.32 8.08 -0.68
CA ILE A 102 -18.08 8.27 0.07
C ILE A 102 -17.98 7.30 1.26
N GLU A 103 -19.09 6.82 1.84
CA GLU A 103 -19.03 6.01 3.06
C GLU A 103 -18.24 4.70 2.89
N PRO A 104 -18.46 3.88 1.83
CA PRO A 104 -17.63 2.70 1.59
C PRO A 104 -16.16 3.05 1.32
N MET A 105 -15.88 4.24 0.79
CA MET A 105 -14.50 4.71 0.62
C MET A 105 -13.86 4.99 1.98
N LYS A 106 -14.56 5.65 2.89
CA LYS A 106 -14.08 5.92 4.26
C LYS A 106 -13.74 4.63 5.00
N GLU A 107 -14.56 3.58 4.89
CA GLU A 107 -14.25 2.27 5.47
C GLU A 107 -12.89 1.73 4.98
N VAL A 108 -12.64 1.80 3.67
CA VAL A 108 -11.36 1.38 3.06
C VAL A 108 -10.20 2.26 3.52
N LEU A 109 -10.38 3.58 3.59
CA LEU A 109 -9.34 4.50 4.11
C LEU A 109 -9.01 4.21 5.58
N THR A 110 -10.02 3.92 6.41
CA THR A 110 -9.82 3.54 7.80
C THR A 110 -9.02 2.24 7.89
N LEU A 111 -9.34 1.21 7.09
CA LEU A 111 -8.56 -0.03 7.05
C LEU A 111 -7.08 0.22 6.71
N TYR A 112 -6.78 1.12 5.78
CA TYR A 112 -5.41 1.53 5.50
C TYR A 112 -4.75 2.19 6.71
N LEU A 113 -5.37 3.23 7.28
CA LEU A 113 -4.79 3.97 8.40
C LEU A 113 -4.51 3.10 9.62
N VAL A 114 -5.46 2.26 10.03
CA VAL A 114 -5.31 1.43 11.23
C VAL A 114 -4.26 0.32 11.08
N ASN A 115 -3.83 0.04 9.84
CA ASN A 115 -2.71 -0.85 9.51
C ASN A 115 -1.40 -0.08 9.27
N GLY A 116 -1.33 1.22 9.59
CA GLY A 116 -0.10 2.03 9.49
C GLY A 116 0.20 2.59 8.10
N ILE A 117 -0.76 2.49 7.16
CA ILE A 117 -0.65 3.11 5.83
C ILE A 117 -1.12 4.55 5.95
N THR A 118 -0.17 5.48 5.80
CA THR A 118 -0.38 6.94 5.92
C THR A 118 -0.45 7.64 4.57
N THR A 119 -0.07 6.96 3.49
CA THR A 119 -0.13 7.47 2.11
C THR A 119 -0.67 6.39 1.20
N ILE A 120 -1.57 6.74 0.28
CA ILE A 120 -2.04 5.85 -0.77
C ILE A 120 -1.97 6.50 -2.15
N ARG A 121 -1.72 5.69 -3.18
CA ARG A 121 -2.05 6.03 -4.58
C ARG A 121 -3.22 5.16 -5.04
N GLY A 122 -4.38 5.78 -5.24
CA GLY A 122 -5.54 5.09 -5.80
C GLY A 122 -5.34 4.80 -7.29
N MET A 123 -5.53 3.55 -7.72
CA MET A 123 -5.19 3.04 -9.05
C MET A 123 -6.39 2.77 -9.97
N LEU A 124 -7.56 3.31 -9.61
CA LEU A 124 -8.74 3.33 -10.47
C LEU A 124 -9.59 4.56 -10.17
N GLY A 125 -9.28 5.67 -10.83
CA GLY A 125 -9.84 6.97 -10.50
C GLY A 125 -11.32 7.13 -10.80
N HIS A 126 -12.01 7.86 -9.92
CA HIS A 126 -13.37 8.35 -10.08
C HIS A 126 -13.41 9.85 -9.73
N PRO A 127 -14.31 10.68 -10.30
CA PRO A 127 -14.39 12.11 -9.95
C PRO A 127 -14.57 12.36 -8.45
N LYS A 128 -15.34 11.50 -7.75
CA LYS A 128 -15.50 11.59 -6.29
C LYS A 128 -14.23 11.35 -5.48
N HIS A 129 -13.19 10.73 -6.05
CA HIS A 129 -11.91 10.62 -5.37
C HIS A 129 -11.21 11.98 -5.23
N LEU A 130 -11.45 12.92 -6.14
CA LEU A 130 -10.90 14.28 -6.03
C LEU A 130 -11.59 15.06 -4.90
N GLU A 131 -12.91 14.91 -4.77
CA GLU A 131 -13.68 15.45 -3.63
C GLU A 131 -13.20 14.82 -2.32
N LEU A 132 -13.10 13.49 -2.26
CA LEU A 132 -12.59 12.75 -1.11
C LEU A 132 -11.19 13.23 -0.71
N ARG A 133 -10.27 13.38 -1.66
CA ARG A 133 -8.92 13.93 -1.43
C ARG A 133 -8.98 15.34 -0.85
N SER A 134 -9.89 16.20 -1.35
CA SER A 134 -10.08 17.55 -0.78
C SER A 134 -10.55 17.50 0.67
N LYS A 135 -11.48 16.60 0.99
CA LYS A 135 -12.01 16.41 2.36
C LYS A 135 -10.97 15.82 3.32
N ILE A 136 -10.07 14.97 2.83
CA ILE A 136 -8.92 14.49 3.59
C ILE A 136 -7.96 15.63 3.87
N ASN A 137 -7.61 16.41 2.84
CA ASN A 137 -6.66 17.52 2.98
C ASN A 137 -7.18 18.63 3.91
N SER A 138 -8.48 18.86 3.97
CA SER A 138 -9.10 19.82 4.89
C SER A 138 -9.26 19.29 6.32
N GLY A 139 -9.08 17.98 6.55
CA GLY A 139 -9.32 17.32 7.82
C GLY A 139 -10.79 17.00 8.10
N GLU A 140 -11.69 17.20 7.14
CA GLU A 140 -13.11 16.80 7.26
C GLU A 140 -13.26 15.27 7.34
N ILE A 141 -12.43 14.54 6.59
CA ILE A 141 -12.34 13.09 6.62
C ILE A 141 -10.96 12.68 7.09
N LEU A 142 -10.89 11.83 8.13
CA LEU A 142 -9.64 11.19 8.51
C LEU A 142 -9.29 10.12 7.46
N GLY A 143 -8.13 10.27 6.82
CA GLY A 143 -7.65 9.36 5.78
C GLY A 143 -6.14 9.48 5.56
N PRO A 144 -5.53 8.50 4.87
CA PRO A 144 -4.15 8.63 4.42
C PRO A 144 -4.04 9.74 3.37
N HIS A 145 -2.84 10.29 3.19
CA HIS A 145 -2.54 11.17 2.06
C HIS A 145 -2.90 10.48 0.74
N PHE A 146 -3.87 11.03 0.01
CA PHE A 146 -4.45 10.36 -1.15
C PHE A 146 -3.98 11.00 -2.45
N TYR A 147 -3.16 10.27 -3.21
CA TYR A 147 -2.84 10.57 -4.60
C TYR A 147 -3.79 9.78 -5.53
N ALA A 148 -4.38 10.45 -6.51
CA ALA A 148 -5.39 9.85 -7.38
C ALA A 148 -4.84 9.66 -8.80
N THR A 149 -4.84 8.43 -9.30
CA THR A 149 -4.92 8.24 -10.75
C THR A 149 -6.30 8.67 -11.25
N GLY A 150 -6.42 9.06 -12.51
CA GLY A 150 -7.74 9.23 -13.14
C GLY A 150 -8.36 7.93 -13.64
N PRO A 151 -9.55 8.01 -14.28
CA PRO A 151 -10.21 6.87 -14.89
C PRO A 151 -9.32 6.10 -15.87
N SER A 152 -9.60 4.81 -16.01
CA SER A 152 -8.77 3.87 -16.78
C SER A 152 -8.61 4.22 -18.26
N PHE A 153 -7.37 4.22 -18.75
CA PHE A 153 -7.03 4.16 -20.18
C PHE A 153 -6.88 2.70 -20.60
N ASN A 154 -7.83 2.17 -21.36
CA ASN A 154 -7.85 0.79 -21.86
C ASN A 154 -8.44 0.73 -23.28
N GLY A 155 -8.48 -0.48 -23.87
CA GLY A 155 -9.00 -0.68 -25.21
C GLY A 155 -10.49 -0.32 -25.40
N GLN A 156 -11.27 -0.24 -24.31
CA GLN A 156 -12.68 0.14 -24.35
C GLN A 156 -12.87 1.66 -24.27
N THR A 157 -12.06 2.35 -23.47
CA THR A 157 -12.15 3.80 -23.25
C THR A 157 -11.35 4.59 -24.29
N VAL A 158 -10.28 4.03 -24.83
CA VAL A 158 -9.40 4.66 -25.82
C VAL A 158 -9.43 3.89 -27.13
N LYS A 159 -10.43 4.19 -27.97
CA LYS A 159 -10.60 3.56 -29.28
C LYS A 159 -9.78 4.23 -30.40
N THR A 160 -9.36 5.48 -30.21
CA THR A 160 -8.57 6.25 -31.18
C THR A 160 -7.44 7.01 -30.50
N ALA A 161 -6.43 7.40 -31.28
CA ALA A 161 -5.30 8.20 -30.80
C ALA A 161 -5.77 9.58 -30.28
N GLU A 162 -6.72 10.19 -30.98
CA GLU A 162 -7.30 11.49 -30.65
C GLU A 162 -8.01 11.43 -29.30
N ARG A 163 -8.82 10.39 -29.06
CA ARG A 163 -9.51 10.22 -27.78
C ARG A 163 -8.52 10.01 -26.63
N GLY A 164 -7.44 9.26 -26.88
CA GLY A 164 -6.37 9.07 -25.89
C GLY A 164 -5.74 10.40 -25.49
N ALA A 165 -5.37 11.23 -26.46
CA ALA A 165 -4.81 12.55 -26.21
C ALA A 165 -5.81 13.50 -25.52
N GLU A 166 -7.08 13.47 -25.89
CA GLU A 166 -8.14 14.25 -25.25
C GLU A 166 -8.30 13.85 -23.77
N MET A 167 -8.44 12.56 -23.47
CA MET A 167 -8.55 12.04 -22.11
C MET A 167 -7.38 12.44 -21.21
N VAL A 168 -6.16 12.47 -21.75
CA VAL A 168 -4.99 12.96 -21.00
C VAL A 168 -5.19 14.40 -20.54
N ARG A 169 -5.63 15.28 -21.45
CA ARG A 169 -5.84 16.71 -21.14
C ARG A 169 -6.99 16.89 -20.17
N GLU A 170 -8.08 16.15 -20.34
CA GLU A 170 -9.23 16.14 -19.43
C GLU A 170 -8.81 15.75 -18.01
N GLN A 171 -8.08 14.65 -17.85
CA GLN A 171 -7.66 14.18 -16.53
C GLN A 171 -6.64 15.11 -15.87
N LYS A 172 -5.71 15.68 -16.64
CA LYS A 172 -4.79 16.71 -16.14
C LYS A 172 -5.56 17.95 -15.66
N ALA A 173 -6.53 18.43 -16.45
CA ALA A 173 -7.34 19.59 -16.10
C ALA A 173 -8.23 19.34 -14.88
N ALA A 174 -8.75 18.12 -14.72
CA ALA A 174 -9.52 17.71 -13.54
C ALA A 174 -8.66 17.67 -12.26
N GLY A 175 -7.34 17.59 -12.37
CA GLY A 175 -6.42 17.60 -11.23
C GLY A 175 -6.05 16.22 -10.69
N TYR A 176 -6.12 15.18 -11.52
CA TYR A 176 -5.52 13.88 -11.19
C TYR A 176 -3.99 13.96 -11.16
N ASP A 177 -3.37 13.18 -10.29
CA ASP A 177 -1.92 13.18 -10.08
C ASP A 177 -1.20 12.30 -11.11
N PHE A 178 -1.87 11.23 -11.55
CA PHE A 178 -1.34 10.21 -12.46
C PHE A 178 -2.40 9.76 -13.47
N LEU A 179 -1.96 9.22 -14.60
CA LEU A 179 -2.81 8.44 -15.51
C LEU A 179 -2.65 6.95 -15.21
N LYS A 180 -3.75 6.18 -15.14
CA LYS A 180 -3.72 4.71 -15.00
C LYS A 180 -3.97 4.04 -16.35
N LEU A 181 -3.00 3.27 -16.80
CA LEU A 181 -3.09 2.45 -18.00
C LEU A 181 -3.47 1.02 -17.63
N HIS A 182 -4.34 0.42 -18.44
CA HIS A 182 -4.84 -0.95 -18.34
C HIS A 182 -4.74 -1.65 -19.71
N PRO A 183 -4.94 -2.99 -19.77
CA PRO A 183 -4.84 -3.76 -21.00
C PRO A 183 -5.72 -3.27 -22.16
N GLY A 184 -5.36 -3.66 -23.38
CA GLY A 184 -6.09 -3.34 -24.61
C GLY A 184 -5.65 -2.07 -25.36
N LEU A 185 -4.63 -1.34 -24.88
CA LEU A 185 -4.01 -0.27 -25.66
C LEU A 185 -3.15 -0.86 -26.79
N THR A 186 -3.07 -0.14 -27.91
CA THR A 186 -2.42 -0.60 -29.13
C THR A 186 -1.21 0.26 -29.48
N ASN A 187 -0.44 -0.16 -30.48
CA ASN A 187 0.64 0.63 -31.07
C ASN A 187 0.18 1.93 -31.74
N VAL A 188 -1.13 2.16 -31.85
CA VAL A 188 -1.72 3.40 -32.37
C VAL A 188 -2.19 4.31 -31.23
N THR A 189 -2.88 3.76 -30.24
CA THR A 189 -3.48 4.57 -29.17
C THR A 189 -2.48 4.95 -28.08
N PHE A 190 -1.58 4.03 -27.71
CA PHE A 190 -0.60 4.27 -26.65
C PHE A 190 0.37 5.45 -26.95
N PRO A 191 0.96 5.58 -28.15
CA PRO A 191 1.87 6.69 -28.43
C PRO A 191 1.24 8.07 -28.27
N ALA A 192 -0.05 8.22 -28.60
CA ALA A 192 -0.76 9.48 -28.44
C ALA A 192 -0.98 9.85 -26.96
N ILE A 193 -1.29 8.86 -26.12
CA ILE A 193 -1.36 9.03 -24.66
C ILE A 193 0.01 9.47 -24.14
N ALA A 194 1.07 8.70 -24.43
CA ALA A 194 2.42 8.96 -23.91
C ALA A 194 2.96 10.34 -24.36
N LYS A 195 2.79 10.69 -25.64
CA LYS A 195 3.19 12.00 -26.18
C LYS A 195 2.45 13.13 -25.45
N THR A 196 1.12 13.05 -25.37
CA THR A 196 0.31 14.11 -24.75
C THR A 196 0.59 14.22 -23.26
N ALA A 197 0.80 13.10 -22.56
CA ALA A 197 1.12 13.08 -21.14
C ALA A 197 2.42 13.83 -20.85
N LYS A 198 3.43 13.67 -21.72
CA LYS A 198 4.67 14.44 -21.66
C LYS A 198 4.44 15.93 -21.94
N GLU A 199 3.63 16.28 -22.95
CA GLU A 199 3.31 17.67 -23.29
C GLU A 199 2.66 18.43 -22.13
N VAL A 200 1.76 17.78 -21.38
CA VAL A 200 1.03 18.42 -20.27
C VAL A 200 1.64 18.15 -18.88
N GLY A 201 2.76 17.42 -18.82
CA GLY A 201 3.46 17.10 -17.59
C GLY A 201 2.59 16.31 -16.59
N ILE A 202 2.01 15.19 -17.02
CA ILE A 202 1.35 14.23 -16.13
C ILE A 202 1.98 12.84 -16.28
N PRO A 203 2.46 12.23 -15.17
CA PRO A 203 3.02 10.88 -15.21
C PRO A 203 1.93 9.83 -15.47
N PHE A 204 2.31 8.74 -16.13
CA PHE A 204 1.44 7.59 -16.38
C PHE A 204 2.05 6.30 -15.83
N VAL A 205 1.17 5.43 -15.33
CA VAL A 205 1.51 4.25 -14.52
C VAL A 205 0.54 3.11 -14.79
N GLY A 206 0.78 1.93 -14.23
CA GLY A 206 -0.13 0.79 -14.28
C GLY A 206 0.38 -0.35 -15.13
N HIS A 207 -0.57 -0.99 -15.82
CA HIS A 207 -0.31 -2.15 -16.65
C HIS A 207 0.45 -1.77 -17.91
N VAL A 208 1.17 -2.77 -18.44
CA VAL A 208 1.72 -2.73 -19.79
C VAL A 208 0.81 -3.59 -20.66
N SER A 209 0.09 -2.96 -21.59
CA SER A 209 -0.72 -3.70 -22.57
C SER A 209 0.17 -4.61 -23.43
N PHE A 210 -0.28 -5.84 -23.69
CA PHE A 210 0.47 -6.83 -24.47
C PHE A 210 0.97 -6.27 -25.81
N ASN A 211 0.07 -5.64 -26.58
CA ASN A 211 0.39 -5.06 -27.88
C ASN A 211 1.37 -3.88 -27.84
N VAL A 212 1.54 -3.23 -26.68
CA VAL A 212 2.52 -2.16 -26.47
C VAL A 212 3.89 -2.75 -26.18
N GLY A 213 3.96 -3.73 -25.25
CA GLY A 213 5.17 -4.38 -24.80
C GLY A 213 6.02 -3.53 -23.83
N VAL A 214 6.72 -4.19 -22.90
CA VAL A 214 7.44 -3.51 -21.81
C VAL A 214 8.54 -2.57 -22.30
N TRP A 215 9.22 -2.91 -23.40
CA TRP A 215 10.30 -2.07 -23.93
C TRP A 215 9.79 -0.73 -24.44
N ARG A 216 8.63 -0.70 -25.10
CA ARG A 216 7.99 0.54 -25.53
C ARG A 216 7.47 1.35 -24.34
N ALA A 217 6.96 0.67 -23.29
CA ALA A 217 6.58 1.32 -22.04
C ALA A 217 7.79 1.99 -21.34
N ILE A 218 8.93 1.28 -21.27
CA ILE A 218 10.21 1.80 -20.76
C ILE A 218 10.67 3.01 -21.58
N ASP A 219 10.67 2.91 -22.91
CA ASP A 219 11.10 4.00 -23.79
C ASP A 219 10.19 5.23 -23.71
N ALA A 220 8.89 5.02 -23.51
CA ALA A 220 7.91 6.08 -23.33
C ALA A 220 8.04 6.80 -21.98
N GLY A 221 8.75 6.21 -21.01
CA GLY A 221 8.98 6.82 -19.70
C GLY A 221 7.83 6.66 -18.73
N TYR A 222 7.28 5.43 -18.60
CA TYR A 222 6.38 5.09 -17.50
C TYR A 222 6.95 5.58 -16.15
N SER A 223 6.11 6.18 -15.31
CA SER A 223 6.56 6.61 -13.98
C SER A 223 6.71 5.41 -13.04
N SER A 224 5.81 4.42 -13.15
CA SER A 224 5.94 3.10 -12.53
C SER A 224 5.25 2.03 -13.39
N ILE A 225 5.83 0.84 -13.47
CA ILE A 225 5.18 -0.35 -14.01
C ILE A 225 4.68 -1.20 -12.84
N ASP A 226 3.42 -1.59 -12.90
CA ASP A 226 2.74 -2.34 -11.85
C ASP A 226 2.62 -3.83 -12.21
N HIS A 227 2.47 -4.69 -11.20
CA HIS A 227 2.30 -6.15 -11.31
C HIS A 227 3.45 -6.92 -11.97
N LEU A 228 4.57 -6.25 -12.27
CA LEU A 228 5.63 -6.76 -13.17
C LEU A 228 5.11 -7.05 -14.59
N ASP A 229 4.09 -6.31 -15.05
CA ASP A 229 3.49 -6.53 -16.36
C ASP A 229 4.49 -6.40 -17.50
N GLY A 230 4.45 -7.36 -18.43
CA GLY A 230 5.34 -7.42 -19.59
C GLY A 230 6.75 -7.94 -19.26
N PHE A 231 7.07 -8.22 -17.99
CA PHE A 231 8.43 -8.64 -17.60
C PHE A 231 8.68 -10.09 -18.02
N ILE A 232 7.69 -10.96 -17.82
CA ILE A 232 7.78 -12.38 -18.23
C ILE A 232 7.89 -12.46 -19.75
N GLU A 233 7.03 -11.74 -20.47
CA GLU A 233 7.06 -11.66 -21.93
C GLU A 233 8.43 -11.18 -22.43
N ALA A 234 9.05 -10.20 -21.76
CA ALA A 234 10.35 -9.67 -22.18
C ALA A 234 11.53 -10.63 -21.98
N ILE A 235 11.39 -11.64 -21.11
CA ILE A 235 12.42 -12.64 -20.84
C ILE A 235 12.08 -14.02 -21.42
N VAL A 236 10.91 -14.20 -22.04
CA VAL A 236 10.54 -15.43 -22.75
C VAL A 236 10.94 -15.30 -24.22
N PRO A 237 11.78 -16.22 -24.75
CA PRO A 237 12.12 -16.23 -26.16
C PRO A 237 10.89 -16.38 -27.06
N ARG A 238 10.85 -15.58 -28.13
CA ARG A 238 9.77 -15.56 -29.12
C ARG A 238 8.39 -15.30 -28.51
N SER A 239 8.31 -14.47 -27.47
CA SER A 239 7.02 -14.05 -26.90
C SER A 239 6.21 -13.17 -27.86
N ASP A 240 6.88 -12.49 -28.79
CA ASP A 240 6.29 -11.69 -29.87
C ASP A 240 5.48 -12.52 -30.88
N THR A 241 5.66 -13.84 -30.91
CA THR A 241 4.88 -14.74 -31.77
C THR A 241 3.61 -15.28 -31.10
N LEU A 242 3.34 -14.89 -29.86
CA LEU A 242 2.17 -15.32 -29.09
C LEU A 242 1.06 -14.28 -29.18
N ALA A 243 -0.18 -14.72 -29.04
CA ALA A 243 -1.31 -13.85 -28.76
C ALA A 243 -1.45 -13.61 -27.24
N GLU A 244 -2.08 -12.50 -26.86
CA GLU A 244 -2.25 -12.08 -25.46
C GLU A 244 -2.89 -13.17 -24.58
N GLN A 245 -3.92 -13.86 -25.07
CA GLN A 245 -4.59 -14.92 -24.32
C GLN A 245 -3.70 -16.15 -24.06
N GLU A 246 -2.64 -16.33 -24.83
CA GLU A 246 -1.69 -17.45 -24.67
C GLU A 246 -0.68 -17.19 -23.56
N THR A 247 -0.43 -15.93 -23.17
CA THR A 247 0.53 -15.61 -22.11
C THR A 247 -0.04 -15.77 -20.72
N GLY A 248 -1.36 -15.59 -20.58
CA GLY A 248 -2.05 -15.65 -19.30
C GLY A 248 -1.85 -14.40 -18.46
N LEU A 249 -2.48 -14.39 -17.28
CA LEU A 249 -2.42 -13.26 -16.37
C LEU A 249 -0.97 -13.05 -15.91
N PHE A 250 -0.40 -11.88 -16.19
CA PHE A 250 0.98 -11.53 -15.86
C PHE A 250 2.03 -12.51 -16.42
N GLY A 251 1.75 -13.12 -17.59
CA GLY A 251 2.62 -14.12 -18.21
C GLY A 251 2.60 -15.49 -17.53
N SER A 252 1.57 -15.79 -16.73
CA SER A 252 1.49 -17.01 -15.92
C SER A 252 1.60 -18.31 -16.72
N TRP A 253 1.13 -18.34 -17.96
CA TRP A 253 1.14 -19.53 -18.81
C TRP A 253 2.45 -19.74 -19.55
N ILE A 254 3.36 -18.77 -19.54
CA ILE A 254 4.62 -18.86 -20.30
C ILE A 254 5.86 -18.65 -19.44
N ALA A 255 5.72 -18.33 -18.16
CA ALA A 255 6.85 -18.08 -17.27
C ALA A 255 7.85 -19.24 -17.20
N TYR A 256 7.39 -20.50 -17.35
CA TYR A 256 8.28 -21.66 -17.38
C TYR A 256 9.28 -21.66 -18.54
N ARG A 257 9.04 -20.85 -19.59
CA ARG A 257 9.93 -20.66 -20.76
C ARG A 257 10.93 -19.50 -20.59
N ALA A 258 10.93 -18.83 -19.43
CA ALA A 258 11.77 -17.64 -19.23
C ALA A 258 13.27 -17.97 -19.33
N ASP A 259 13.98 -17.20 -20.16
CA ASP A 259 15.42 -17.10 -20.17
C ASP A 259 15.87 -16.09 -19.10
N GLU A 260 16.22 -16.60 -17.93
CA GLU A 260 16.63 -15.78 -16.79
C GLU A 260 17.89 -14.93 -17.07
N SER A 261 18.68 -15.26 -18.10
CA SER A 261 19.83 -14.43 -18.51
C SER A 261 19.41 -13.04 -19.02
N GLN A 262 18.15 -12.89 -19.45
CA GLN A 262 17.59 -11.60 -19.90
C GLN A 262 17.18 -10.67 -18.76
N ILE A 263 17.10 -11.15 -17.51
CA ILE A 263 16.64 -10.36 -16.36
C ILE A 263 17.47 -9.09 -16.20
N LEU A 264 18.81 -9.17 -16.26
CA LEU A 264 19.67 -8.00 -16.08
C LEU A 264 19.53 -6.99 -17.21
N LYS A 265 19.22 -7.44 -18.43
CA LYS A 265 18.94 -6.54 -19.57
C LYS A 265 17.67 -5.74 -19.31
N LEU A 266 16.60 -6.39 -18.85
CA LEU A 266 15.34 -5.73 -18.48
C LEU A 266 15.54 -4.73 -17.34
N VAL A 267 16.20 -5.17 -16.27
CA VAL A 267 16.49 -4.33 -15.10
C VAL A 267 17.34 -3.11 -15.46
N LYS A 268 18.32 -3.27 -16.36
CA LYS A 268 19.10 -2.15 -16.90
C LYS A 268 18.20 -1.16 -17.64
N GLY A 269 17.28 -1.63 -18.47
CA GLY A 269 16.32 -0.77 -19.20
C GLY A 269 15.45 0.05 -18.25
N LEU A 270 14.91 -0.59 -17.21
CA LEU A 270 14.13 0.09 -16.16
C LEU A 270 14.97 1.18 -15.47
N ARG A 271 16.18 0.83 -15.02
CA ARG A 271 17.07 1.76 -14.31
C ARG A 271 17.47 2.96 -15.17
N ASP A 272 17.91 2.72 -16.40
CA ASP A 272 18.43 3.76 -17.29
C ASP A 272 17.33 4.76 -17.70
N LYS A 273 16.06 4.36 -17.63
CA LYS A 273 14.90 5.24 -17.85
C LYS A 273 14.21 5.68 -16.55
N HIS A 274 14.78 5.35 -15.40
CA HIS A 274 14.23 5.66 -14.07
C HIS A 274 12.78 5.17 -13.88
N ILE A 275 12.44 4.00 -14.43
CA ILE A 275 11.13 3.39 -14.27
C ILE A 275 11.07 2.72 -12.89
N ARG A 276 10.04 3.06 -12.11
CA ARG A 276 9.79 2.40 -10.81
C ARG A 276 9.00 1.11 -11.02
N VAL A 277 9.09 0.21 -10.06
CA VAL A 277 8.36 -1.06 -10.09
C VAL A 277 7.46 -1.19 -8.87
N VAL A 278 6.19 -1.50 -9.09
CA VAL A 278 5.25 -1.91 -8.04
C VAL A 278 4.95 -3.40 -8.24
N PRO A 279 5.55 -4.32 -7.47
CA PRO A 279 5.47 -5.74 -7.79
C PRO A 279 4.07 -6.34 -7.58
N THR A 280 3.33 -5.85 -6.57
CA THR A 280 2.08 -6.46 -6.08
C THR A 280 2.23 -7.97 -5.90
N GLN A 281 3.34 -8.37 -5.27
CA GLN A 281 3.69 -9.78 -5.09
C GLN A 281 2.67 -10.52 -4.20
N ALA A 282 2.04 -9.84 -3.24
CA ALA A 282 0.94 -10.36 -2.44
C ALA A 282 -0.23 -10.84 -3.31
N LEU A 283 -0.60 -10.07 -4.34
CA LEU A 283 -1.60 -10.50 -5.31
C LEU A 283 -1.15 -11.77 -6.04
N ALA A 284 0.09 -11.79 -6.56
CA ALA A 284 0.59 -12.95 -7.29
C ALA A 284 0.69 -14.22 -6.42
N GLU A 285 1.18 -14.09 -5.19
CA GLU A 285 1.32 -15.21 -4.24
C GLU A 285 -0.03 -15.75 -3.78
N ARG A 286 -1.06 -14.90 -3.67
CA ARG A 286 -2.37 -15.32 -3.19
C ARG A 286 -3.29 -15.78 -4.32
N TRP A 287 -3.17 -15.18 -5.51
CA TRP A 287 -3.96 -15.56 -6.68
C TRP A 287 -3.27 -16.61 -7.57
N LEU A 288 -2.00 -16.41 -7.92
CA LEU A 288 -1.36 -17.16 -9.01
C LEU A 288 -0.46 -18.31 -8.55
N SER A 289 -0.19 -18.42 -7.25
CA SER A 289 0.57 -19.52 -6.68
C SER A 289 -0.15 -20.87 -6.84
N PRO A 290 0.54 -22.02 -6.70
CA PRO A 290 -0.11 -23.34 -6.74
C PRO A 290 -1.04 -23.63 -5.55
N LEU A 291 -1.06 -22.78 -4.52
CA LEU A 291 -1.81 -23.05 -3.31
C LEU A 291 -3.32 -23.01 -3.58
N PRO A 292 -4.11 -23.88 -2.93
CA PRO A 292 -5.56 -23.84 -3.01
C PRO A 292 -6.14 -22.61 -2.28
N ALA A 293 -7.38 -22.24 -2.59
CA ALA A 293 -8.00 -21.04 -2.02
C ALA A 293 -8.21 -21.12 -0.49
N ASP A 294 -8.46 -22.31 0.04
CA ASP A 294 -8.62 -22.58 1.48
C ASP A 294 -7.35 -22.28 2.30
N ALA A 295 -6.17 -22.37 1.69
CA ALA A 295 -4.91 -21.93 2.29
C ALA A 295 -4.90 -20.44 2.65
N PHE A 296 -5.77 -19.64 2.03
CA PHE A 296 -5.90 -18.20 2.28
C PHE A 296 -7.26 -17.82 2.89
N ALA A 297 -8.29 -18.66 2.75
CA ALA A 297 -9.66 -18.36 3.16
C ALA A 297 -9.85 -18.24 4.68
N SER A 298 -8.90 -18.74 5.48
CA SER A 298 -8.89 -18.66 6.94
C SER A 298 -8.18 -17.40 7.48
N ALA A 299 -7.76 -16.49 6.60
CA ALA A 299 -7.07 -15.28 7.01
C ALA A 299 -7.96 -14.43 7.93
N PRO A 300 -7.50 -14.07 9.14
CA PRO A 300 -8.34 -13.41 10.15
C PRO A 300 -8.87 -12.05 9.70
N GLU A 301 -8.21 -11.40 8.74
CA GLU A 301 -8.62 -10.14 8.15
C GLU A 301 -9.85 -10.25 7.23
N PHE A 302 -10.28 -11.46 6.84
CA PHE A 302 -11.44 -11.63 5.95
C PHE A 302 -12.74 -11.16 6.60
N LYS A 303 -12.81 -11.10 7.93
CA LYS A 303 -13.95 -10.53 8.66
C LYS A 303 -14.21 -9.05 8.36
N TYR A 304 -13.31 -8.34 7.68
CA TYR A 304 -13.52 -6.95 7.24
C TYR A 304 -14.09 -6.84 5.82
N MET A 305 -14.26 -7.97 5.13
CA MET A 305 -14.78 -8.03 3.76
C MET A 305 -16.19 -8.62 3.75
N LYS A 306 -17.01 -8.19 2.79
CA LYS A 306 -18.36 -8.74 2.61
C LYS A 306 -18.27 -10.22 2.20
N PRO A 307 -19.16 -11.11 2.69
CA PRO A 307 -19.15 -12.53 2.32
C PRO A 307 -19.20 -12.79 0.80
N GLU A 308 -19.94 -11.97 0.05
CA GLU A 308 -20.03 -12.08 -1.41
C GLU A 308 -18.70 -11.77 -2.10
N GLN A 309 -17.97 -10.78 -1.57
CA GLN A 309 -16.63 -10.41 -2.06
C GLN A 309 -15.63 -11.54 -1.81
N ILE A 310 -15.64 -12.14 -0.61
CA ILE A 310 -14.79 -13.29 -0.27
C ILE A 310 -15.10 -14.47 -1.19
N THR A 311 -16.39 -14.76 -1.40
CA THR A 311 -16.84 -15.83 -2.30
C THR A 311 -16.36 -15.58 -3.73
N SER A 312 -16.48 -14.33 -4.22
CA SER A 312 -15.97 -13.94 -5.53
C SER A 312 -14.45 -14.17 -5.67
N TRP A 313 -13.67 -13.81 -4.66
CA TRP A 313 -12.22 -14.03 -4.65
C TRP A 313 -11.82 -15.50 -4.61
N VAL A 314 -12.49 -16.30 -3.77
CA VAL A 314 -12.28 -17.75 -3.72
C VAL A 314 -12.61 -18.38 -5.08
N ASN A 315 -13.71 -17.96 -5.71
CA ASN A 315 -14.07 -18.42 -7.05
C ASN A 315 -13.02 -18.01 -8.09
N ALA A 316 -12.52 -16.78 -8.08
CA ALA A 316 -11.48 -16.32 -9.00
C ALA A 316 -10.19 -17.15 -8.87
N LYS A 317 -9.79 -17.48 -7.63
CA LYS A 317 -8.65 -18.35 -7.35
C LYS A 317 -8.88 -19.78 -7.86
N ASN A 318 -10.05 -20.35 -7.58
CA ASN A 318 -10.42 -21.69 -8.04
C ASN A 318 -10.50 -21.77 -9.56
N SER A 319 -11.06 -20.75 -10.23
CA SER A 319 -11.11 -20.66 -11.69
C SER A 319 -9.72 -20.61 -12.31
N TYR A 320 -8.76 -19.92 -11.69
CA TYR A 320 -7.37 -19.95 -12.14
C TYR A 320 -6.74 -21.35 -12.00
N ASN A 321 -6.90 -21.99 -10.83
CA ASN A 321 -6.34 -23.33 -10.58
C ASN A 321 -7.00 -24.42 -11.45
N ASN A 322 -8.26 -24.27 -11.83
CA ASN A 322 -9.01 -25.23 -12.66
C ASN A 322 -8.91 -24.95 -14.16
N ASN A 323 -8.18 -23.90 -14.58
CA ASN A 323 -8.00 -23.58 -15.98
C ASN A 323 -7.21 -24.72 -16.68
N PRO A 324 -7.58 -25.15 -17.90
CA PRO A 324 -6.84 -26.20 -18.62
C PRO A 324 -5.35 -25.89 -18.86
N ASN A 325 -4.97 -24.61 -18.90
CA ASN A 325 -3.57 -24.18 -19.05
C ASN A 325 -2.80 -24.12 -17.73
N PHE A 326 -3.47 -24.33 -16.59
CA PHE A 326 -2.83 -24.32 -15.29
C PHE A 326 -1.97 -25.58 -15.09
N SER A 327 -0.75 -25.36 -14.61
CA SER A 327 0.13 -26.40 -14.09
C SER A 327 0.72 -25.92 -12.77
N LYS A 328 0.71 -26.80 -11.77
CA LYS A 328 1.28 -26.52 -10.44
C LYS A 328 2.75 -26.12 -10.56
N GLU A 329 3.52 -26.85 -11.36
CA GLU A 329 4.93 -26.59 -11.61
C GLU A 329 5.14 -25.24 -12.31
N HIS A 330 4.32 -24.92 -13.31
CA HIS A 330 4.42 -23.63 -14.01
C HIS A 330 4.07 -22.45 -13.10
N ALA A 331 3.06 -22.61 -12.23
CA ALA A 331 2.69 -21.61 -11.23
C ALA A 331 3.81 -21.40 -10.19
N GLU A 332 4.45 -22.48 -9.72
CA GLU A 332 5.63 -22.40 -8.83
C GLU A 332 6.78 -21.65 -9.52
N LYS A 333 7.04 -21.99 -10.79
CA LYS A 333 8.08 -21.34 -11.59
C LYS A 333 7.81 -19.85 -11.80
N LEU A 334 6.56 -19.45 -12.06
CA LEU A 334 6.14 -18.05 -12.13
C LEU A 334 6.50 -17.31 -10.82
N ILE A 335 6.09 -17.84 -9.67
CA ILE A 335 6.36 -17.20 -8.37
C ILE A 335 7.87 -17.05 -8.14
N GLN A 336 8.66 -18.08 -8.44
CA GLN A 336 10.11 -18.04 -8.32
C GLN A 336 10.74 -16.98 -9.23
N ILE A 337 10.33 -16.88 -10.50
CA ILE A 337 10.85 -15.88 -11.44
C ILE A 337 10.49 -14.47 -10.99
N ARG A 338 9.25 -14.24 -10.54
CA ARG A 338 8.82 -12.94 -10.01
C ARG A 338 9.69 -12.51 -8.82
N ARG A 339 9.96 -13.41 -7.88
CA ARG A 339 10.88 -13.16 -6.76
C ARG A 339 12.30 -12.82 -7.24
N LYS A 340 12.82 -13.53 -8.24
CA LYS A 340 14.12 -13.21 -8.86
C LYS A 340 14.13 -11.83 -9.52
N LEU A 341 13.06 -11.45 -10.22
CA LEU A 341 12.91 -10.12 -10.84
C LEU A 341 12.89 -9.01 -9.78
N ILE A 342 12.13 -9.19 -8.69
CA ILE A 342 12.08 -8.25 -7.55
C ILE A 342 13.48 -8.08 -6.95
N LEU A 343 14.17 -9.17 -6.64
CA LEU A 343 15.52 -9.12 -6.08
C LEU A 343 16.52 -8.47 -7.04
N ALA A 344 16.41 -8.76 -8.34
CA ALA A 344 17.28 -8.18 -9.35
C ALA A 344 17.06 -6.67 -9.49
N CYS A 345 15.81 -6.20 -9.43
CA CYS A 345 15.49 -4.77 -9.40
C CYS A 345 16.16 -4.08 -8.21
N GLN A 346 15.96 -4.61 -7.00
CA GLN A 346 16.56 -4.09 -5.78
C GLN A 346 18.11 -4.03 -5.89
N LYS A 347 18.75 -5.15 -6.25
CA LYS A 347 20.21 -5.25 -6.28
C LYS A 347 20.89 -4.37 -7.33
N ASN A 348 20.15 -3.93 -8.35
CA ASN A 348 20.69 -3.17 -9.47
C ASN A 348 20.14 -1.74 -9.53
N GLY A 349 19.58 -1.22 -8.43
CA GLY A 349 19.21 0.19 -8.30
C GLY A 349 17.95 0.59 -9.05
N VAL A 350 17.02 -0.34 -9.27
CA VAL A 350 15.65 -0.01 -9.70
C VAL A 350 14.81 0.21 -8.44
N ASP A 351 14.23 1.40 -8.33
CA ASP A 351 13.35 1.76 -7.21
C ASP A 351 12.08 0.91 -7.21
N ILE A 352 11.93 0.08 -6.18
CA ILE A 352 10.69 -0.65 -5.89
C ILE A 352 9.83 0.21 -4.97
N LEU A 353 8.53 0.28 -5.28
CA LEU A 353 7.52 0.94 -4.47
C LEU A 353 6.57 -0.11 -3.89
N LEU A 354 6.23 0.07 -2.61
CA LEU A 354 5.34 -0.82 -1.88
C LEU A 354 3.92 -0.70 -2.42
N GLY A 355 3.34 -1.83 -2.83
CA GLY A 355 1.92 -1.90 -3.10
C GLY A 355 1.42 -3.32 -3.28
N SER A 356 0.17 -3.57 -2.86
CA SER A 356 -0.43 -4.90 -2.74
C SER A 356 -1.64 -5.12 -3.66
N ASP A 357 -2.13 -4.07 -4.30
CA ASP A 357 -3.34 -4.11 -5.14
C ASP A 357 -4.61 -4.42 -4.33
N ALA A 358 -4.78 -3.84 -3.14
CA ALA A 358 -5.94 -4.13 -2.28
C ALA A 358 -7.07 -3.09 -2.46
N PRO A 359 -8.38 -3.45 -2.34
CA PRO A 359 -8.89 -4.80 -2.37
C PRO A 359 -8.83 -5.42 -3.77
N GLN A 360 -8.33 -6.66 -3.84
CA GLN A 360 -8.35 -7.54 -5.02
C GLN A 360 -8.38 -8.99 -4.52
N VAL A 361 -8.38 -9.97 -5.42
CA VAL A 361 -8.40 -11.42 -5.10
C VAL A 361 -7.57 -11.77 -3.86
N LEU A 362 -8.30 -12.07 -2.77
CA LEU A 362 -7.78 -12.48 -1.46
C LEU A 362 -6.95 -11.42 -0.72
N ASN A 363 -6.93 -10.17 -1.18
CA ASN A 363 -6.21 -9.05 -0.58
C ASN A 363 -7.17 -8.09 0.12
N VAL A 364 -7.12 -8.06 1.46
CA VAL A 364 -7.88 -7.11 2.29
C VAL A 364 -7.10 -5.78 2.41
N PRO A 365 -7.76 -4.61 2.27
CA PRO A 365 -7.12 -3.29 2.41
C PRO A 365 -6.40 -3.14 3.75
N GLY A 366 -5.25 -2.47 3.75
CA GLY A 366 -4.38 -2.33 4.93
C GLY A 366 -3.59 -3.60 5.26
N PHE A 367 -4.26 -4.74 5.44
CA PHE A 367 -3.61 -5.99 5.84
C PHE A 367 -2.67 -6.56 4.77
N SER A 368 -3.03 -6.42 3.50
CA SER A 368 -2.28 -6.99 2.38
C SER A 368 -0.90 -6.38 2.20
N ILE A 369 -0.68 -5.15 2.67
CA ILE A 369 0.64 -4.53 2.58
C ILE A 369 1.68 -5.23 3.45
N HIS A 370 1.26 -5.78 4.58
CA HIS A 370 2.15 -6.56 5.43
C HIS A 370 2.47 -7.93 4.82
N HIS A 371 1.55 -8.49 4.02
CA HIS A 371 1.85 -9.65 3.18
C HIS A 371 2.85 -9.28 2.09
N GLU A 372 2.69 -8.14 1.42
CA GLU A 372 3.65 -7.64 0.42
C GLU A 372 5.06 -7.52 1.00
N MET A 373 5.20 -6.92 2.20
CA MET A 373 6.48 -6.83 2.90
C MET A 373 7.09 -8.21 3.19
N LYS A 374 6.29 -9.16 3.68
CA LYS A 374 6.75 -10.54 3.90
C LYS A 374 7.22 -11.19 2.59
N TYR A 375 6.49 -11.01 1.49
CA TYR A 375 6.87 -11.60 0.20
C TYR A 375 8.07 -10.93 -0.46
N MET A 376 8.32 -9.64 -0.18
CA MET A 376 9.58 -8.99 -0.55
C MET A 376 10.77 -9.61 0.19
N VAL A 377 10.63 -9.89 1.49
CA VAL A 377 11.66 -10.63 2.24
C VAL A 377 11.84 -12.05 1.70
N ASP A 378 10.75 -12.75 1.37
CA ASP A 378 10.82 -14.06 0.72
C ASP A 378 11.49 -14.03 -0.67
N ALA A 379 11.45 -12.87 -1.35
CA ALA A 379 12.18 -12.64 -2.59
C ALA A 379 13.68 -12.41 -2.37
N GLY A 380 14.11 -12.18 -1.12
CA GLY A 380 15.51 -12.00 -0.74
C GLY A 380 15.90 -10.57 -0.37
N LEU A 381 14.94 -9.64 -0.25
CA LEU A 381 15.20 -8.33 0.33
C LEU A 381 15.45 -8.47 1.84
N THR A 382 16.35 -7.67 2.38
CA THR A 382 16.44 -7.50 3.84
C THR A 382 15.19 -6.79 4.36
N PRO A 383 14.86 -6.92 5.65
CA PRO A 383 13.76 -6.15 6.25
C PRO A 383 13.93 -4.63 6.09
N TYR A 384 15.16 -4.10 6.21
CA TYR A 384 15.42 -2.68 6.00
C TYR A 384 15.11 -2.25 4.56
N GLU A 385 15.60 -2.99 3.56
CA GLU A 385 15.30 -2.72 2.15
C GLU A 385 13.80 -2.78 1.85
N THR A 386 13.10 -3.76 2.44
CA THR A 386 11.65 -3.89 2.34
C THR A 386 10.93 -2.67 2.91
N LEU A 387 11.30 -2.19 4.09
CA LEU A 387 10.68 -0.99 4.68
C LEU A 387 10.95 0.27 3.84
N ARG A 388 12.11 0.36 3.14
CA ARG A 388 12.42 1.49 2.25
C ARG A 388 11.44 1.61 1.09
N THR A 389 10.92 0.49 0.57
CA THR A 389 9.98 0.50 -0.57
C THR A 389 8.67 1.21 -0.26
N GLY A 390 8.26 1.24 1.02
CA GLY A 390 7.07 1.94 1.49
C GLY A 390 7.33 3.28 2.16
N THR A 391 8.58 3.74 2.25
CA THR A 391 8.96 4.95 2.98
C THR A 391 9.82 5.86 2.11
N VAL A 392 11.15 5.73 2.17
CA VAL A 392 12.12 6.59 1.49
C VAL A 392 11.96 6.55 -0.03
N ASN A 393 11.71 5.37 -0.60
CA ASN A 393 11.54 5.25 -2.05
C ASN A 393 10.29 6.02 -2.53
N VAL A 394 9.20 5.97 -1.74
CA VAL A 394 7.96 6.70 -2.03
C VAL A 394 8.15 8.20 -1.83
N ALA A 395 8.83 8.61 -0.77
CA ALA A 395 9.17 10.01 -0.54
C ALA A 395 9.97 10.60 -1.73
N SER A 396 10.95 9.85 -2.24
CA SER A 396 11.68 10.23 -3.45
C SER A 396 10.79 10.23 -4.70
N TYR A 397 9.92 9.23 -4.87
CA TYR A 397 9.03 9.11 -6.02
C TYR A 397 8.03 10.28 -6.12
N LEU A 398 7.49 10.71 -4.97
CA LEU A 398 6.51 11.80 -4.88
C LEU A 398 7.15 13.19 -4.71
N ASN A 399 8.48 13.29 -4.74
CA ASN A 399 9.25 14.51 -4.48
C ASN A 399 8.89 15.17 -3.13
N LYS A 400 8.87 14.37 -2.06
CA LYS A 400 8.59 14.78 -0.68
C LYS A 400 9.81 14.56 0.21
N PRO A 401 10.78 15.50 0.25
CA PRO A 401 12.05 15.29 0.94
C PRO A 401 11.93 15.23 2.48
N ASP A 402 10.81 15.69 3.04
CA ASP A 402 10.51 15.67 4.47
C ASP A 402 9.63 14.47 4.88
N TRP A 403 9.43 13.49 4.00
CA TRP A 403 8.65 12.27 4.23
C TRP A 403 9.54 11.02 4.32
N GLY A 404 8.97 9.90 4.82
CA GLY A 404 9.61 8.58 4.76
C GLY A 404 10.84 8.38 5.65
N THR A 405 11.18 9.36 6.50
CA THR A 405 12.27 9.27 7.49
C THR A 405 11.86 9.96 8.80
N ILE A 406 12.44 9.54 9.93
CA ILE A 406 12.24 10.18 11.24
C ILE A 406 13.42 11.10 11.53
N LYS A 407 13.20 12.41 11.36
CA LYS A 407 14.19 13.47 11.59
C LYS A 407 13.46 14.75 11.99
N THR A 408 14.10 15.58 12.82
CA THR A 408 13.59 16.93 13.11
C THR A 408 13.29 17.70 11.82
N GLY A 409 12.09 18.31 11.76
CA GLY A 409 11.56 19.03 10.61
C GLY A 409 10.65 18.20 9.71
N ASN A 410 10.77 16.87 9.73
CA ASN A 410 9.94 15.99 8.90
C ASN A 410 8.48 15.95 9.38
N VAL A 411 7.59 15.50 8.49
CA VAL A 411 6.20 15.22 8.85
C VAL A 411 6.12 14.14 9.91
N SER A 412 5.09 14.19 10.75
CA SER A 412 4.88 13.24 11.84
C SER A 412 4.05 12.03 11.46
N ASP A 413 4.15 11.55 10.22
CA ASP A 413 3.49 10.32 9.81
C ASP A 413 4.32 9.13 10.32
N LEU A 414 3.81 8.44 11.35
CA LEU A 414 4.59 7.49 12.14
C LEU A 414 3.76 6.27 12.52
N VAL A 415 4.42 5.13 12.69
CA VAL A 415 3.82 3.90 13.23
C VAL A 415 4.64 3.44 14.42
N LEU A 416 3.95 3.20 15.54
CA LEU A 416 4.52 2.60 16.74
C LEU A 416 4.23 1.10 16.73
N LEU A 417 5.26 0.28 16.87
CA LEU A 417 5.22 -1.18 16.83
C LEU A 417 5.65 -1.77 18.16
N SER A 418 5.08 -2.91 18.55
CA SER A 418 5.48 -3.61 19.78
C SER A 418 6.80 -4.37 19.64
N GLY A 419 7.28 -4.63 18.41
CA GLY A 419 8.49 -5.39 18.14
C GLY A 419 9.35 -4.83 17.00
N ASN A 420 10.55 -5.38 16.83
CA ASN A 420 11.55 -4.87 15.89
C ASN A 420 11.34 -5.41 14.46
N PRO A 421 10.87 -4.58 13.50
CA PRO A 421 10.67 -5.04 12.13
C PRO A 421 11.98 -5.33 11.38
N LEU A 422 13.14 -4.85 11.85
CA LEU A 422 14.44 -5.17 11.25
C LEU A 422 14.93 -6.58 11.58
N LYS A 423 14.44 -7.17 12.68
CA LYS A 423 14.73 -8.56 13.05
C LYS A 423 13.73 -9.54 12.45
N ASP A 424 12.47 -9.13 12.39
CA ASP A 424 11.37 -9.91 11.83
C ASP A 424 10.36 -8.96 11.18
N ILE A 425 10.27 -9.01 9.85
CA ILE A 425 9.33 -8.15 9.10
C ILE A 425 7.87 -8.40 9.50
N GLY A 426 7.55 -9.55 10.09
CA GLY A 426 6.21 -9.84 10.63
C GLY A 426 5.77 -8.88 11.73
N GLN A 427 6.71 -8.20 12.41
CA GLN A 427 6.41 -7.23 13.45
C GLN A 427 5.67 -5.98 12.93
N THR A 428 5.64 -5.74 11.62
CA THR A 428 4.87 -4.61 11.04
C THR A 428 3.38 -4.72 11.29
N ARG A 429 2.86 -5.92 11.60
CA ARG A 429 1.45 -6.16 11.96
C ARG A 429 1.13 -5.81 13.41
N ASN A 430 2.14 -5.69 14.27
CA ASN A 430 1.96 -5.53 15.72
C ASN A 430 1.91 -4.04 16.10
N ILE A 431 0.88 -3.35 15.62
CA ILE A 431 0.72 -1.90 15.73
C ILE A 431 0.18 -1.51 17.12
N GLU A 432 0.87 -0.58 17.76
CA GLU A 432 0.55 0.02 19.05
C GLU A 432 -0.04 1.44 18.90
N GLY A 433 0.09 2.03 17.73
CA GLY A 433 -0.59 3.26 17.35
C GLY A 433 -0.04 3.84 16.05
N VAL A 434 -0.81 4.74 15.46
CA VAL A 434 -0.49 5.40 14.18
C VAL A 434 -0.61 6.90 14.36
N MET A 435 0.35 7.64 13.83
CA MET A 435 0.31 9.09 13.73
C MET A 435 0.14 9.47 12.25
N ILE A 436 -0.83 10.32 11.94
CA ILE A 436 -1.06 10.85 10.58
C ILE A 436 -1.35 12.35 10.68
N GLY A 437 -0.49 13.16 10.05
CA GLY A 437 -0.54 14.60 10.17
C GLY A 437 -0.57 15.01 11.64
N THR A 438 -1.66 15.65 12.08
CA THR A 438 -1.81 16.08 13.48
C THR A 438 -2.43 15.05 14.40
N ASN A 439 -2.90 13.90 13.91
CA ASN A 439 -3.73 12.98 14.70
C ASN A 439 -2.93 11.78 15.20
N TRP A 440 -3.02 11.50 16.51
CA TRP A 440 -2.57 10.26 17.12
C TRP A 440 -3.73 9.29 17.31
N LEU A 441 -3.58 8.10 16.75
CA LEU A 441 -4.51 6.98 16.79
C LEU A 441 -3.92 5.91 17.72
N PRO A 442 -4.23 5.93 19.03
CA PRO A 442 -3.75 4.91 19.96
C PRO A 442 -4.32 3.53 19.65
N LYS A 443 -3.69 2.47 20.16
CA LYS A 443 -4.12 1.07 20.00
C LYS A 443 -5.62 0.85 20.26
N ASP A 444 -6.16 1.44 21.33
CA ASP A 444 -7.57 1.28 21.69
C ASP A 444 -8.52 1.91 20.67
N TYR A 445 -8.12 3.04 20.07
CA TYR A 445 -8.85 3.65 18.96
C TYR A 445 -8.83 2.73 17.74
N ILE A 446 -7.65 2.24 17.37
CA ILE A 446 -7.48 1.29 16.25
C ILE A 446 -8.36 0.06 16.43
N GLN A 447 -8.37 -0.55 17.60
CA GLN A 447 -9.19 -1.72 17.91
C GLN A 447 -10.69 -1.40 17.85
N SER A 448 -11.10 -0.21 18.31
CA SER A 448 -12.48 0.26 18.22
C SER A 448 -12.94 0.40 16.77
N GLU A 449 -12.13 1.05 15.92
CA GLU A 449 -12.45 1.23 14.50
C GLU A 449 -12.49 -0.11 13.76
N LEU A 450 -11.52 -1.00 13.99
CA LEU A 450 -11.53 -2.34 13.42
C LEU A 450 -12.81 -3.09 13.80
N LYS A 451 -13.24 -3.03 15.07
CA LYS A 451 -14.47 -3.71 15.51
C LYS A 451 -15.73 -3.18 14.81
N LYS A 452 -15.78 -1.88 14.48
CA LYS A 452 -16.90 -1.28 13.73
C LYS A 452 -16.94 -1.74 12.27
N LEU A 453 -15.78 -2.08 11.71
CA LEU A 453 -15.63 -2.48 10.30
C LEU A 453 -15.87 -3.98 10.06
N GLU A 454 -15.99 -4.79 11.12
CA GLU A 454 -16.31 -6.21 10.99
C GLU A 454 -17.65 -6.39 10.25
N LYS A 455 -17.61 -7.15 9.15
CA LYS A 455 -18.77 -7.54 8.37
C LYS A 455 -19.32 -8.83 8.97
N LYS A 456 -20.60 -8.81 9.30
CA LYS A 456 -21.33 -9.95 9.87
C LYS A 456 -21.60 -11.02 8.83
#